data_AF-A0A973E700-F1
#
_entry.id   AF-A0A973E700-F1
#
_cell.length_a   1.000
_cell.length_b   1.000
_cell.length_c   1.000
_cell.angle_alpha   90.00
_cell.angle_beta   90.00
_cell.angle_gamma   90.00
#
_symmetry.space_group_name_H-M   'P 1'
#
loop_
_entity.id
_entity.type
_entity.pdbx_description
1 polymer ?
#
loop_
_entity_poly.entity_id
_entity_poly.type
_entity_poly.pdbx_seq_one_letter_code
_entity_poly.pdbx_strand_id
1 'polypeptide(L)' 'MSLINPRTVVGAIGVAILMGGVATAQAQDPIVIKFSHVVAENTPKGQGAKMFAEEVKEKLGDRVKVEVYPNSSLYG' A
#
# COMPACT_ATOMS: atom_id res chain seq x y z
N MET A 1 -54.70 -11.54 3.78
CA MET A 1 -53.67 -10.84 3.00
C MET A 1 -52.33 -11.52 3.28
N SER A 2 -52.00 -12.59 2.55
CA SER A 2 -50.69 -13.25 2.66
C SER A 2 -50.25 -13.64 1.26
N LEU A 3 -49.29 -12.88 0.73
CA LEU A 3 -48.87 -12.86 -0.68
C LEU A 3 -47.36 -13.07 -0.77
N ILE A 4 -46.84 -14.11 -0.11
CA ILE A 4 -45.42 -14.47 -0.26
C ILE A 4 -45.36 -15.78 -1.05
N ASN A 5 -45.17 -15.63 -2.35
CA ASN A 5 -45.10 -16.74 -3.30
C ASN A 5 -43.69 -17.37 -3.21
N PRO A 6 -43.54 -18.69 -3.02
CA PRO A 6 -42.22 -19.31 -2.80
C PRO A 6 -41.25 -19.11 -3.98
N ARG A 7 -41.76 -18.87 -5.19
CA ARG A 7 -40.94 -18.61 -6.38
C ARG A 7 -40.25 -17.23 -6.35
N THR A 8 -40.88 -16.22 -5.76
CA THR A 8 -40.25 -14.90 -5.57
C THR A 8 -39.20 -14.93 -4.46
N VAL A 9 -39.35 -15.79 -3.46
CA VAL A 9 -38.34 -16.00 -2.40
C VAL A 9 -37.08 -16.67 -2.96
N VAL A 10 -37.23 -17.69 -3.81
CA VAL A 10 -36.08 -18.37 -4.46
C VAL A 10 -35.32 -17.45 -5.41
N GLY A 11 -36.04 -16.62 -6.19
CA GLY A 11 -35.41 -15.61 -7.05
C GLY A 11 -34.65 -14.54 -6.28
N ALA A 12 -35.18 -14.07 -5.14
CA ALA A 12 -34.53 -13.08 -4.29
C ALA A 12 -33.25 -13.62 -3.62
N ILE A 13 -33.21 -14.90 -3.26
CA ILE A 13 -32.02 -15.55 -2.67
C ILE A 13 -30.92 -15.72 -3.72
N GLY A 14 -31.26 -16.07 -4.97
CA GLY A 14 -30.28 -16.23 -6.06
C GLY A 14 -29.57 -14.92 -6.44
N VAL A 15 -30.28 -13.78 -6.39
CA VAL A 15 -29.70 -12.45 -6.67
C VAL A 15 -28.76 -11.98 -5.55
N ALA A 16 -29.06 -12.33 -4.28
CA ALA A 16 -28.20 -11.98 -3.16
C ALA A 16 -26.82 -12.68 -3.20
N ILE A 17 -26.75 -13.89 -3.74
CA ILE A 17 -25.49 -14.65 -3.88
C ILE A 17 -24.60 -14.04 -4.98
N LEU A 18 -25.18 -13.50 -6.05
CA LEU A 18 -24.43 -12.87 -7.14
C LEU A 18 -23.82 -11.51 -6.76
N MET A 19 -24.40 -10.79 -5.79
CA MET A 19 -23.86 -9.50 -5.32
C MET A 19 -22.87 -9.62 -4.15
N GLY A 20 -22.82 -10.76 -3.45
CA GLY A 20 -21.94 -10.95 -2.29
C GLY A 20 -20.48 -11.33 -2.61
N GLY A 21 -20.16 -11.59 -3.89
CA GLY A 21 -18.88 -12.17 -4.32
C GLY A 21 -17.79 -11.18 -4.76
N VAL A 22 -17.94 -9.88 -4.50
CA VAL A 22 -16.88 -8.91 -4.87
C VAL A 22 -15.76 -9.02 -3.84
N ALA A 23 -14.76 -9.86 -4.14
CA ALA A 23 -13.51 -9.88 -3.39
C ALA A 23 -12.94 -8.46 -3.38
N THR A 24 -12.90 -7.84 -2.21
CA THR A 24 -12.28 -6.53 -2.04
C THR A 24 -10.78 -6.71 -2.27
N ALA A 25 -10.23 -6.05 -3.29
CA ALA A 25 -8.79 -5.97 -3.45
C ALA A 25 -8.23 -5.25 -2.22
N GLN A 26 -7.58 -5.99 -1.33
CA GLN A 26 -6.88 -5.39 -0.19
C GLN A 26 -5.69 -4.61 -0.75
N ALA A 27 -5.59 -3.32 -0.39
CA ALA A 27 -4.40 -2.54 -0.68
C ALA A 27 -3.19 -3.21 0.01
N GLN A 28 -2.13 -3.49 -0.75
CA GLN A 28 -0.89 -4.00 -0.17
C GLN A 28 -0.21 -2.90 0.64
N ASP A 29 0.40 -3.30 1.77
CA ASP A 29 1.20 -2.39 2.57
C ASP A 29 2.37 -1.79 1.75
N PRO A 30 2.75 -0.53 1.99
CA PRO A 30 3.88 0.10 1.32
C PRO A 30 5.19 -0.66 1.52
N ILE A 31 6.01 -0.77 0.47
CA ILE A 31 7.36 -1.31 0.56
C ILE A 31 8.26 -0.29 1.26
N VAL A 32 8.92 -0.68 2.35
CA VAL A 32 9.84 0.22 3.09
C VAL A 32 11.29 -0.14 2.80
N ILE A 33 12.02 0.78 2.16
CA ILE A 33 13.45 0.67 1.90
C ILE A 33 14.20 1.45 2.99
N LYS A 34 14.90 0.75 3.87
CA LYS A 34 15.77 1.37 4.88
C LYS A 34 17.17 1.56 4.32
N PHE A 35 17.47 2.79 3.90
CA PHE A 35 18.73 3.13 3.24
C PHE A 35 19.74 3.69 4.26
N SER A 36 20.67 2.84 4.71
CA SER A 36 21.74 3.22 5.63
C SER A 36 23.02 3.63 4.91
N HIS A 37 23.67 4.70 5.37
CA HIS A 37 25.00 5.10 4.89
C HIS A 37 25.89 5.70 5.98
N VAL A 38 27.22 5.60 5.77
CA VAL A 38 28.24 5.98 6.76
C VAL A 38 28.51 7.48 6.88
N VAL A 39 28.15 8.28 5.86
CA VAL A 39 28.48 9.71 5.81
C VAL A 39 27.38 10.61 6.38
N ALA A 40 27.71 11.88 6.61
CA ALA A 40 26.75 12.91 7.03
C ALA A 40 25.81 13.33 5.87
N GLU A 41 24.64 13.89 6.23
CA GLU A 41 23.60 14.32 5.28
C GLU A 41 24.08 15.37 4.28
N ASN A 42 24.94 16.29 4.71
CA ASN A 42 25.42 17.41 3.89
C ASN A 42 26.51 17.03 2.88
N THR A 43 26.91 15.76 2.85
CA THR A 43 27.89 15.26 1.87
C THR A 43 27.21 14.93 0.54
N PRO A 44 27.96 14.85 -0.58
CA PRO A 44 27.38 14.47 -1.87
C PRO A 44 26.59 13.15 -1.84
N LYS A 45 27.02 12.17 -1.03
CA LYS A 45 26.31 10.89 -0.86
C LYS A 45 25.07 11.03 0.03
N GLY A 46 25.11 11.86 1.08
CA GLY A 46 23.94 12.16 1.90
C GLY A 46 22.85 12.90 1.11
N GLN A 47 23.25 13.90 0.33
CA GLN A 47 22.36 14.63 -0.57
C GLN A 47 21.79 13.70 -1.66
N GLY A 48 22.62 12.84 -2.25
CA GLY A 48 22.16 11.84 -3.22
C GLY A 48 21.16 10.84 -2.63
N ALA A 49 21.36 10.40 -1.37
CA ALA A 49 20.42 9.52 -0.68
C ALA A 49 19.06 10.20 -0.44
N LYS A 50 19.07 11.50 -0.11
CA LYS A 50 17.84 12.29 0.03
C LYS A 50 17.12 12.47 -1.31
N MET A 51 17.83 12.83 -2.38
CA MET A 51 17.27 12.94 -3.73
C MET A 51 16.67 11.62 -4.21
N PHE A 52 17.32 10.49 -3.91
CA PHE A 52 16.78 9.17 -4.22
C PHE A 52 15.43 8.92 -3.52
N ALA A 53 15.32 9.28 -2.23
CA ALA A 53 14.05 9.15 -1.51
C ALA A 53 12.94 10.03 -2.10
N GLU A 54 13.28 11.24 -2.54
CA GLU A 54 12.36 12.18 -3.20
C GLU A 54 11.88 11.64 -4.56
N GLU A 55 12.80 11.19 -5.42
CA GLU A 55 12.47 10.60 -6.73
C GLU A 55 11.62 9.33 -6.62
N VAL A 56 11.89 8.49 -5.62
CA VAL A 56 11.08 7.29 -5.37
C VAL A 56 9.65 7.68 -4.99
N LYS A 57 9.49 8.67 -4.12
CA LYS A 57 8.16 9.18 -3.75
C LYS A 57 7.43 9.76 -4.95
N GLU A 58 8.12 10.52 -5.79
CA GLU A 58 7.52 11.13 -6.99
C GLU A 58 7.06 10.06 -7.99
N LYS A 59 7.90 9.04 -8.25
CA LYS A 59 7.62 8.04 -9.29
C LYS A 59 6.71 6.91 -8.82
N LEU A 60 6.78 6.52 -7.55
CA LEU A 60 6.09 5.34 -7.01
C LEU A 60 4.96 5.68 -6.02
N GLY A 61 4.82 6.95 -5.65
CA GLY A 61 3.80 7.41 -4.71
C GLY A 61 3.87 6.66 -3.38
N ASP A 62 2.73 6.31 -2.83
CA ASP A 62 2.63 5.63 -1.53
C ASP A 62 2.97 4.13 -1.59
N ARG A 63 3.36 3.61 -2.77
CA ARG A 63 3.72 2.19 -2.92
C ARG A 63 5.08 1.87 -2.33
N VAL A 64 5.99 2.85 -2.30
CA VAL A 64 7.35 2.68 -1.80
C VAL A 64 7.76 3.88 -0.95
N LYS A 65 8.24 3.60 0.27
CA LYS A 65 8.79 4.59 1.19
C LYS A 65 10.28 4.34 1.39
N VAL A 66 11.11 5.35 1.17
CA VAL A 66 12.54 5.29 1.46
C VAL A 66 12.82 6.04 2.77
N GLU A 67 13.44 5.35 3.72
CA GLU A 67 13.87 5.91 4.99
C GLU A 67 15.40 5.98 4.99
N VAL A 68 15.95 7.20 5.02
CA VAL A 68 17.39 7.45 4.94
C VAL A 68 17.98 7.57 6.35
N TYR A 69 19.04 6.80 6.60
CA TYR A 69 19.74 6.75 7.89
C TYR A 69 21.22 7.10 7.69
N PRO A 70 21.63 8.36 7.99
CA PRO A 70 23.01 8.81 7.85
C PRO A 70 23.88 8.38 9.04
N ASN A 71 25.19 8.64 8.96
CA ASN A 71 26.16 8.42 10.04
C ASN A 71 26.10 7.02 10.67
N SER A 72 25.83 5.98 9.86
CA SER A 72 25.70 4.60 10.35
C SER A 72 24.65 4.40 11.46
N SER A 73 23.68 5.32 11.59
CA SER A 73 22.72 5.35 12.69
C SER A 73 21.82 4.12 12.82
N LEU A 74 21.72 3.31 11.76
CA LEU A 74 20.86 2.13 11.74
C LEU A 74 21.60 0.81 12.01
N TYR A 75 22.80 0.61 11.47
CA TYR A 75 23.48 -0.69 11.47
C TYR A 75 24.98 -0.68 11.84
N GLY A 76 25.61 0.48 12.07
CA GLY A 76 27.03 0.58 12.48
C GLY A 76 28.03 0.47 11.33
#